data_AF-G4ZCP7-F1
#
_entry.id   AF-G4ZCP7-F1
#
_cell.length_a   1.000
_cell.length_b   1.000
_cell.length_c   1.000
_cell.angle_alpha   90.00
_cell.angle_beta   90.00
_cell.angle_gamma   90.00
#
_symmetry.space_group_name_H-M   'P 1'
#
loop_
_entity.id
_entity.type
_entity.pdbx_description
1 polymer ?
#
loop_
_entity_poly.entity_id
_entity_poly.type
_entity_poly.pdbx_seq_one_letter_code
_entity_poly.pdbx_strand_id
1 'polypeptide(L)'
;MEVFGQSQFYAFAKPVVSSDNTFIRYDGYAAFVSGTTEHTWTADLDIAVEYLDKPVEVSAPTLAADAAVVCETVVTPQSVTSTTLALLTGGGISSDTRRKLKAEAGVTISSSSCSCSSTPRPCIFFRGMGSTTEYSTLQTTSDYWGDIEKHAPCCWSFSYAILNTVDYAWTDATQQKKVCDFALSVSSSSSKSTKVVADTIVVTHSMSGLMVAGALANAACIFAFSTTWVSMSPPMGGSMSSD
;
A
#
# COMPACT_ATOMS: atom_id res chain seq x y z
N MET A 1 2.23 -12.15 20.10
CA MET A 1 1.03 -11.80 19.31
C MET A 1 1.02 -12.73 18.12
N GLU A 2 -0.09 -13.43 17.87
CA GLU A 2 -0.26 -14.23 16.65
C GLU A 2 -1.07 -13.40 15.66
N VAL A 3 -0.58 -13.27 14.43
CA VAL A 3 -1.28 -12.58 13.33
C VAL A 3 -1.79 -13.66 12.40
N PHE A 4 -3.13 -13.81 12.33
CA PHE A 4 -3.79 -14.90 11.59
C PHE A 4 -3.24 -16.31 11.91
N GLY A 5 -2.96 -16.59 13.19
CA GLY A 5 -2.43 -17.88 13.65
C GLY A 5 -0.94 -18.10 13.37
N GLN A 6 -0.25 -17.13 12.79
CA GLN A 6 1.20 -17.16 12.59
C GLN A 6 1.90 -16.37 13.71
N SER A 7 2.82 -17.02 14.41
CA SER A 7 3.69 -16.39 15.40
C SER A 7 4.99 -15.83 14.80
N GLN A 8 5.30 -16.20 13.55
CA GLN A 8 6.43 -15.71 12.76
C GLN A 8 6.01 -15.59 11.29
N PHE A 9 6.38 -14.50 10.64
CA PHE A 9 6.03 -14.25 9.24
C PHE A 9 7.04 -13.30 8.58
N TYR A 10 7.13 -13.37 7.26
CA TYR A 10 7.92 -12.44 6.47
C TYR A 10 7.11 -11.18 6.15
N ALA A 11 7.73 -10.02 6.30
CA ALA A 11 7.16 -8.74 5.91
C ALA A 11 7.98 -8.12 4.78
N PHE A 12 7.30 -7.56 3.79
CA PHE A 12 7.92 -6.69 2.79
C PHE A 12 7.98 -5.29 3.35
N ALA A 13 9.19 -4.75 3.47
CA ALA A 13 9.43 -3.45 4.08
C ALA A 13 10.07 -2.51 3.05
N LYS A 14 9.40 -1.39 2.73
CA LYS A 14 9.94 -0.36 1.86
C LYS A 14 10.58 0.75 2.72
N PRO A 15 11.88 1.03 2.55
CA PRO A 15 12.52 2.11 3.29
C PRO A 15 12.04 3.48 2.78
N VAL A 16 11.72 4.36 3.73
CA VAL A 16 11.37 5.76 3.54
C VAL A 16 12.33 6.58 4.38
N VAL A 17 13.21 7.32 3.72
CA VAL A 17 14.18 8.18 4.39
C VAL A 17 13.49 9.49 4.80
N SER A 18 13.71 9.92 6.03
CA SER A 18 13.20 11.19 6.52
C SER A 18 13.78 12.36 5.73
N SER A 19 13.03 13.47 5.65
CA SER A 19 13.44 14.65 4.89
C SER A 19 14.72 15.32 5.41
N ASP A 20 15.05 15.10 6.68
CA ASP A 20 16.28 15.55 7.35
C ASP A 20 17.40 14.49 7.36
N ASN A 21 17.19 13.33 6.71
CA ASN A 21 18.09 12.18 6.67
C ASN A 21 18.49 11.61 8.05
N THR A 22 17.74 11.92 9.11
CA THR A 22 18.07 11.46 10.47
C THR A 22 17.46 10.11 10.83
N PHE A 23 16.41 9.66 10.14
CA PHE A 23 15.81 8.34 10.36
C PHE A 23 15.33 7.69 9.06
N ILE A 24 15.25 6.36 9.08
CA ILE A 24 14.66 5.55 8.00
C ILE A 24 13.45 4.86 8.59
N ARG A 25 12.27 5.22 8.13
CA ARG A 25 11.02 4.53 8.44
C ARG A 25 10.84 3.40 7.44
N TYR A 26 10.25 2.29 7.86
CA TYR A 26 9.95 1.19 6.97
C TYR A 26 8.44 0.99 6.90
N ASP A 27 7.87 1.24 5.73
CA ASP A 27 6.48 0.90 5.46
C ASP A 27 6.43 -0.61 5.19
N GLY A 28 5.98 -1.35 6.20
CA GLY A 28 5.93 -2.81 6.19
C GLY A 28 4.53 -3.32 5.89
N TYR A 29 4.42 -4.30 4.99
CA TYR A 29 3.22 -5.12 4.89
C TYR A 29 3.56 -6.61 4.89
N ALA A 30 2.70 -7.40 5.51
CA ALA A 30 2.74 -8.85 5.47
C ALA A 30 1.42 -9.35 4.90
N ALA A 31 1.50 -10.26 3.93
CA ALA A 31 0.34 -10.92 3.36
C ALA A 31 0.22 -12.33 3.95
N PHE A 32 -0.99 -12.67 4.39
CA PHE A 32 -1.32 -13.97 4.98
C PHE A 32 -2.43 -14.59 4.15
N VAL A 33 -2.26 -15.83 3.72
CA VAL A 33 -3.32 -16.57 3.03
C VAL A 33 -4.00 -17.48 4.04
N SER A 34 -5.30 -17.28 4.25
CA SER A 34 -6.14 -18.13 5.08
C SER A 34 -7.28 -18.70 4.23
N GLY A 35 -7.20 -19.99 3.89
CA GLY A 35 -8.12 -20.61 2.94
C GLY A 35 -7.97 -20.01 1.54
N THR A 36 -9.04 -19.42 1.00
CA THR A 36 -9.06 -18.71 -0.30
C THR A 36 -8.93 -17.19 -0.17
N THR A 37 -8.79 -16.67 1.05
CA THR A 37 -8.76 -15.23 1.32
C THR A 37 -7.34 -14.79 1.65
N GLU A 38 -6.87 -13.74 0.97
CA GLU A 38 -5.60 -13.08 1.26
C GLU A 38 -5.86 -11.89 2.20
N HIS A 39 -5.18 -11.89 3.34
CA HIS A 39 -5.21 -10.84 4.34
C HIS A 39 -3.91 -10.06 4.27
N THR A 40 -3.98 -8.78 3.88
CA THR A 40 -2.82 -7.89 3.95
C THR A 40 -2.87 -7.13 5.26
N TRP A 41 -1.84 -7.31 6.08
CA TRP A 41 -1.65 -6.55 7.30
C TRP A 41 -0.56 -5.50 7.08
N THR A 42 -0.88 -4.25 7.37
CA THR A 42 0.05 -3.12 7.25
C THR A 42 0.34 -2.61 8.64
N ALA A 43 1.62 -2.39 8.93
CA ALA A 43 2.06 -1.83 10.19
C ALA A 43 3.21 -0.86 9.97
N ASP A 44 3.20 0.20 10.76
CA ASP A 44 4.31 1.14 10.81
C ASP A 44 5.46 0.50 11.56
N LEU A 45 6.58 0.28 10.86
CA LEU A 45 7.76 -0.34 11.43
C LEU A 45 8.84 0.71 11.67
N ASP A 46 9.05 1.03 12.95
CA ASP A 46 10.17 1.86 13.38
C ASP A 46 11.40 0.96 13.59
N ILE A 47 12.30 0.94 12.61
CA ILE A 47 13.56 0.20 12.70
C ILE A 47 14.63 1.14 13.25
N ALA A 48 15.10 0.86 14.46
CA ALA A 48 16.29 1.51 15.01
C ALA A 48 17.54 0.92 14.34
N VAL A 49 18.19 1.71 13.48
CA VAL A 49 19.43 1.30 12.80
C VAL A 49 20.63 1.79 13.60
N GLU A 50 21.46 0.87 14.07
CA GLU A 50 22.77 1.17 14.67
C GLU A 50 23.87 0.91 13.63
N TYR A 51 24.64 1.95 13.31
CA TYR A 51 25.78 1.82 12.40
C TYR A 51 26.95 1.15 13.12
N LEU A 52 27.55 0.13 12.50
CA LEU A 52 28.79 -0.44 12.99
C LEU A 52 29.96 0.50 12.73
N ASP A 53 30.81 0.66 13.75
CA ASP A 53 32.07 1.40 13.64
C ASP A 53 33.05 0.78 12.64
N LYS A 54 32.91 -0.54 12.37
CA LYS A 54 33.79 -1.30 11.47
C LYS A 54 32.99 -2.19 10.50
N PRO A 55 33.49 -2.41 9.27
CA PRO A 55 32.84 -3.31 8.30
C PRO A 55 32.79 -4.76 8.80
N VAL A 56 31.76 -5.50 8.37
CA VAL A 56 31.71 -6.96 8.52
C VAL A 56 32.38 -7.59 7.29
N GLU A 57 33.39 -8.42 7.51
CA GLU A 57 34.07 -9.18 6.47
C GLU A 57 33.21 -10.38 6.07
N VAL A 58 32.75 -10.43 4.81
CA VAL A 58 32.09 -11.62 4.23
C VAL A 58 33.10 -12.30 3.32
N SER A 59 33.65 -13.42 3.77
CA SER A 59 34.57 -14.24 2.99
C SER A 59 33.82 -15.06 1.95
N ALA A 60 34.31 -15.07 0.71
CA ALA A 60 33.77 -15.92 -0.34
C ALA A 60 33.86 -17.42 0.06
N PRO A 61 32.85 -18.24 -0.27
CA PRO A 61 32.89 -19.67 0.01
C PRO A 61 33.99 -20.34 -0.81
N THR A 62 34.83 -21.14 -0.15
CA THR A 62 35.89 -21.91 -0.79
C THR A 62 35.28 -23.13 -1.48
N LEU A 63 35.36 -23.19 -2.81
CA LEU A 63 35.00 -24.40 -3.55
C LEU A 63 36.10 -25.45 -3.38
N ALA A 64 35.70 -26.70 -3.15
CA ALA A 64 36.61 -27.83 -3.12
C ALA A 64 37.19 -28.07 -4.53
N ALA A 65 38.47 -28.45 -4.59
CA ALA A 65 39.23 -28.54 -5.85
C ALA A 65 38.66 -29.57 -6.84
N ASP A 66 37.94 -30.57 -6.35
CA ASP A 66 37.24 -31.59 -7.13
C ASP A 66 35.95 -31.06 -7.78
N ALA A 67 35.25 -30.12 -7.14
CA ALA A 67 34.04 -29.49 -7.69
C ALA A 67 34.34 -28.51 -8.84
N ALA A 68 35.53 -27.91 -8.85
CA ALA A 68 35.95 -26.99 -9.92
C ALA A 68 36.23 -27.71 -11.26
N VAL A 69 36.49 -29.02 -11.24
CA VAL A 69 36.80 -29.84 -12.42
C VAL A 69 35.52 -30.28 -13.16
N VAL A 70 34.36 -30.24 -12.50
CA VAL A 70 33.08 -30.75 -13.03
C VAL A 70 32.32 -29.69 -13.84
N CYS A 71 32.62 -28.40 -13.64
CA CYS A 71 31.93 -27.33 -14.36
C CYS A 71 32.56 -27.09 -15.73
N GLU A 72 31.95 -27.63 -16.78
CA GLU A 72 32.30 -27.29 -18.17
C GLU A 72 32.04 -25.80 -18.43
N THR A 73 33.00 -25.11 -19.06
CA THR A 73 32.89 -23.68 -19.37
C THR A 73 31.86 -23.45 -20.47
N VAL A 74 30.60 -23.21 -20.10
CA VAL A 74 29.47 -23.15 -21.06
C VAL A 74 29.41 -21.82 -21.83
N VAL A 75 30.16 -20.78 -21.42
CA VAL A 75 30.05 -19.43 -22.01
C VAL A 75 31.40 -18.74 -22.07
N THR A 76 31.68 -18.07 -23.19
CA THR A 76 32.84 -17.18 -23.36
C THR A 76 32.65 -15.92 -22.51
N PRO A 77 33.59 -15.57 -21.60
CA PRO A 77 33.41 -14.42 -20.72
C PRO A 77 33.34 -13.11 -21.51
N GLN A 78 32.27 -12.33 -21.31
CA GLN A 78 32.17 -10.97 -21.81
C GLN A 78 32.95 -10.01 -20.91
N SER A 79 33.57 -8.98 -21.50
CA SER A 79 34.23 -7.94 -20.72
C SER A 79 33.20 -7.16 -19.91
N VAL A 80 33.29 -7.26 -18.59
CA VAL A 80 32.50 -6.46 -17.64
C VAL A 80 33.38 -5.40 -16.99
N THR A 81 32.77 -4.31 -16.54
CA THR A 81 33.47 -3.32 -15.72
C THR A 81 33.88 -3.94 -14.38
N SER A 82 34.92 -3.39 -13.75
CA SER A 82 35.41 -3.86 -12.45
C SER A 82 34.33 -3.86 -11.36
N THR A 83 33.42 -2.88 -11.39
CA THR A 83 32.27 -2.81 -10.46
C THR A 83 31.29 -3.95 -10.70
N THR A 84 30.93 -4.23 -11.96
CA THR A 84 30.02 -5.32 -12.31
C THR A 84 30.64 -6.67 -12.02
N LEU A 85 31.94 -6.84 -12.29
CA LEU A 85 32.69 -8.05 -11.93
C LEU A 85 32.69 -8.27 -10.41
N ALA A 86 32.95 -7.23 -9.63
CA ALA A 86 32.91 -7.28 -8.17
C ALA A 86 31.50 -7.64 -7.66
N LEU A 87 30.45 -7.10 -8.27
CA LEU A 87 29.06 -7.43 -7.91
C LEU A 87 28.69 -8.88 -8.23
N LEU A 88 29.12 -9.39 -9.40
CA LEU A 88 28.84 -10.75 -9.86
C LEU A 88 29.66 -11.83 -9.13
N THR A 89 30.85 -11.49 -8.66
CA THR A 89 31.78 -12.43 -8.00
C THR A 89 31.90 -12.24 -6.49
N GLY A 90 31.20 -11.25 -5.92
CA GLY A 90 31.36 -10.86 -4.51
C GLY A 90 32.71 -10.19 -4.20
N GLY A 91 33.45 -9.76 -5.22
CA GLY A 91 34.70 -9.01 -5.08
C GLY A 91 34.51 -7.66 -4.39
N GLY A 92 35.59 -7.12 -3.81
CA GLY A 92 35.54 -5.84 -3.12
C GLY A 92 35.27 -4.66 -4.06
N ILE A 93 34.10 -4.02 -3.92
CA ILE A 93 33.78 -2.74 -4.58
C ILE A 93 34.55 -1.60 -3.90
N SER A 94 35.20 -0.72 -4.67
CA SER A 94 35.92 0.46 -4.17
C SER A 94 35.04 1.31 -3.25
N SER A 95 35.63 1.70 -2.13
CA SER A 95 34.96 2.07 -0.88
C SER A 95 34.64 3.57 -0.79
N ASP A 96 33.53 4.00 -1.38
CA ASP A 96 32.91 5.28 -0.97
C ASP A 96 31.40 5.19 -0.70
N THR A 97 30.71 4.12 -1.14
CA THR A 97 29.24 4.03 -1.03
C THR A 97 28.71 2.62 -0.75
N ARG A 98 29.30 1.88 0.19
CA ARG A 98 28.67 0.62 0.67
C ARG A 98 27.70 0.89 1.81
N ARG A 99 26.50 0.30 1.74
CA ARG A 99 25.46 0.34 2.77
C ARG A 99 25.87 -0.56 3.95
N LYS A 100 26.21 0.03 5.09
CA LYS A 100 26.62 -0.66 6.33
C LYS A 100 25.39 -0.99 7.18
N LEU A 101 24.98 -2.27 7.28
CA LEU A 101 23.86 -2.70 8.13
C LEU A 101 24.31 -3.79 9.13
N LYS A 102 23.80 -3.72 10.36
CA LYS A 102 24.01 -4.69 11.47
C LYS A 102 22.81 -5.66 11.55
N ALA A 103 23.02 -6.86 12.12
CA ALA A 103 21.93 -7.81 12.40
C ALA A 103 20.94 -7.27 13.46
N GLU A 104 19.67 -7.63 13.27
CA GLU A 104 18.47 -7.01 13.82
C GLU A 104 18.30 -7.22 15.33
N ALA A 105 18.03 -6.12 16.06
CA ALA A 105 17.39 -6.20 17.37
C ALA A 105 15.89 -6.50 17.18
N GLY A 106 15.30 -7.26 18.11
CA GLY A 106 13.90 -7.69 18.02
C GLY A 106 12.96 -6.53 17.69
N VAL A 107 12.30 -6.63 16.55
CA VAL A 107 11.32 -5.66 16.07
C VAL A 107 10.08 -5.76 16.96
N THR A 108 9.83 -4.71 17.74
CA THR A 108 8.65 -4.65 18.61
C THR A 108 7.53 -4.02 17.82
N ILE A 109 6.58 -4.85 17.36
CA ILE A 109 5.37 -4.34 16.75
C ILE A 109 4.41 -3.92 17.86
N SER A 110 4.46 -2.65 18.25
CA SER A 110 3.48 -2.08 19.17
C SER A 110 2.17 -1.78 18.42
N SER A 111 1.03 -2.14 19.00
CA SER A 111 -0.26 -1.61 18.55
C SER A 111 -0.26 -0.10 18.80
N SER A 112 -0.01 0.71 17.78
CA SER A 112 -0.20 2.14 17.87
C SER A 112 -1.70 2.40 18.04
N SER A 113 -2.10 2.99 19.17
CA SER A 113 -3.43 3.59 19.28
C SER A 113 -3.42 4.85 18.41
N CYS A 114 -3.67 4.69 17.11
CA CYS A 114 -3.75 5.82 16.21
C CYS A 114 -4.97 6.65 16.61
N SER A 115 -4.76 7.83 17.18
CA SER A 115 -5.81 8.85 17.32
C SER A 115 -5.96 9.59 15.99
N CYS A 116 -7.17 10.09 15.68
CA CYS A 116 -7.32 10.93 14.51
C CYS A 116 -6.48 12.21 14.66
N SER A 117 -5.60 12.46 13.69
CA SER A 117 -4.76 13.67 13.64
C SER A 117 -5.44 14.86 12.95
N SER A 118 -6.71 14.70 12.55
CA SER A 118 -7.52 15.73 11.90
C SER A 118 -8.86 15.88 12.61
N THR A 119 -9.64 16.90 12.26
CA THR A 119 -11.04 16.98 12.70
C THR A 119 -11.81 15.78 12.13
N PRO A 120 -12.48 14.98 12.97
CA PRO A 120 -13.31 13.89 12.51
C PRO A 120 -14.39 14.37 11.54
N ARG A 121 -14.62 13.62 10.46
CA ARG A 121 -15.51 13.97 9.35
C ARG A 121 -16.40 12.79 8.97
N PRO A 122 -17.56 13.02 8.33
CA PRO A 122 -18.38 11.94 7.84
C PRO A 122 -17.59 11.20 6.75
N CYS A 123 -17.64 9.88 6.80
CA CYS A 123 -16.90 9.02 5.89
C CYS A 123 -17.85 8.30 4.94
N ILE A 124 -17.44 8.26 3.67
CA ILE A 124 -18.10 7.45 2.65
C ILE A 124 -17.13 6.43 2.09
N PHE A 125 -17.61 5.19 2.01
CA PHE A 125 -16.84 4.03 1.58
C PHE A 125 -17.38 3.49 0.26
N PHE A 126 -16.52 3.41 -0.74
CA PHE A 126 -16.79 2.82 -2.03
C PHE A 126 -16.05 1.48 -2.16
N ARG A 127 -16.80 0.39 -2.22
CA ARG A 127 -16.22 -0.95 -2.41
C ARG A 127 -15.55 -1.10 -3.78
N GLY A 128 -14.71 -2.12 -3.92
CA GLY A 128 -14.10 -2.49 -5.20
C GLY A 128 -15.04 -3.20 -6.17
N MET A 129 -14.44 -3.79 -7.20
CA MET A 129 -15.12 -4.63 -8.19
C MET A 129 -15.82 -5.82 -7.53
N GLY A 130 -16.87 -6.34 -8.19
CA GLY A 130 -17.52 -7.60 -7.81
C GLY A 130 -18.92 -7.45 -7.22
N SER A 131 -19.55 -6.28 -7.37
CA SER A 131 -20.96 -6.10 -7.02
C SER A 131 -21.81 -6.01 -8.29
N THR A 132 -22.78 -6.92 -8.45
CA THR A 132 -23.88 -6.78 -9.42
C THR A 132 -25.06 -5.99 -8.84
N THR A 133 -25.12 -5.90 -7.51
CA THR A 133 -26.11 -5.11 -6.79
C THR A 133 -25.74 -3.62 -6.81
N GLU A 134 -26.75 -2.78 -6.94
CA GLU A 134 -26.64 -1.32 -6.81
C GLU A 134 -27.80 -0.81 -5.95
N TYR A 135 -27.50 0.14 -5.06
CA TYR A 135 -28.53 0.86 -4.30
C TYR A 135 -28.47 2.34 -4.65
N SER A 136 -29.64 2.98 -4.73
CA SER A 136 -29.75 4.43 -4.97
C SER A 136 -29.50 5.29 -3.72
N THR A 137 -29.41 4.66 -2.55
CA THR A 137 -29.17 5.31 -1.26
C THR A 137 -27.92 4.76 -0.58
N LEU A 138 -27.32 5.59 0.26
CA LEU A 138 -26.21 5.17 1.12
C LEU A 138 -26.69 4.16 2.14
N GLN A 139 -25.93 3.07 2.30
CA GLN A 139 -26.18 2.08 3.34
C GLN A 139 -25.42 2.45 4.61
N THR A 140 -25.90 1.97 5.75
CA THR A 140 -25.28 2.22 7.06
C THR A 140 -24.44 1.04 7.56
N THR A 141 -24.47 -0.10 6.86
CA THR A 141 -23.69 -1.30 7.15
C THR A 141 -23.08 -1.88 5.88
N SER A 142 -21.98 -2.63 6.01
CA SER A 142 -21.38 -3.33 4.89
C SER A 142 -20.49 -4.49 5.34
N ASP A 143 -20.83 -5.71 4.93
CA ASP A 143 -19.99 -6.90 5.19
C ASP A 143 -18.63 -6.81 4.49
N TYR A 144 -18.55 -6.05 3.40
CA TYR A 144 -17.33 -5.88 2.60
C TYR A 144 -16.19 -5.24 3.39
N TRP A 145 -16.53 -4.32 4.30
CA TRP A 145 -15.57 -3.52 5.05
C TRP A 145 -15.26 -4.09 6.45
N GLY A 146 -15.91 -5.19 6.84
CA GLY A 146 -15.74 -5.80 8.15
C GLY A 146 -16.00 -4.80 9.28
N ASP A 147 -15.11 -4.79 10.28
CA ASP A 147 -15.22 -3.95 11.48
C ASP A 147 -14.54 -2.56 11.33
N ILE A 148 -14.57 -1.97 10.13
CA ILE A 148 -13.84 -0.71 9.84
C ILE A 148 -14.24 0.43 10.79
N GLU A 149 -15.47 0.41 11.31
CA GLU A 149 -15.99 1.38 12.26
C GLU A 149 -15.19 1.42 13.58
N LYS A 150 -14.53 0.31 13.94
CA LYS A 150 -13.68 0.22 15.13
C LYS A 150 -12.26 0.73 14.88
N HIS A 151 -11.88 0.96 13.62
CA HIS A 151 -10.50 1.21 13.21
C HIS A 151 -10.32 2.51 12.40
N ALA A 152 -11.39 3.27 12.18
CA ALA A 152 -11.34 4.56 11.48
C ALA A 152 -11.64 5.73 12.44
N PRO A 153 -10.69 6.12 13.31
CA PRO A 153 -10.90 7.14 14.35
C PRO A 153 -11.18 8.54 13.80
N CYS A 154 -10.90 8.79 12.52
CA CYS A 154 -11.21 10.04 11.84
C CYS A 154 -12.63 10.12 11.28
N CYS A 155 -13.38 9.02 11.35
CA CYS A 155 -14.76 8.96 10.90
C CYS A 155 -15.70 9.11 12.11
N TRP A 156 -16.58 10.12 12.10
CA TRP A 156 -17.66 10.19 13.09
C TRP A 156 -18.99 9.60 12.59
N SER A 157 -19.11 9.40 11.27
CA SER A 157 -20.20 8.65 10.65
C SER A 157 -19.69 7.80 9.48
N PHE A 158 -20.41 6.73 9.19
CA PHE A 158 -20.05 5.73 8.20
C PHE A 158 -21.19 5.56 7.21
N SER A 159 -20.87 5.68 5.93
CA SER A 159 -21.83 5.51 4.84
C SER A 159 -21.21 4.67 3.73
N TYR A 160 -21.97 3.72 3.21
CA TYR A 160 -21.49 2.76 2.22
C TYR A 160 -22.23 2.96 0.90
N ALA A 161 -21.47 3.24 -0.15
CA ALA A 161 -21.99 3.30 -1.51
C ALA A 161 -21.76 1.94 -2.19
N ILE A 162 -22.85 1.35 -2.66
CA ILE A 162 -22.84 0.07 -3.38
C ILE A 162 -23.32 0.35 -4.79
N LEU A 163 -22.42 0.21 -5.74
CA LEU A 163 -22.65 0.43 -7.16
C LEU A 163 -22.47 -0.88 -7.93
N ASN A 164 -23.14 -1.00 -9.07
CA ASN A 164 -22.87 -2.11 -9.97
C ASN A 164 -21.51 -1.90 -10.64
N THR A 165 -20.56 -2.75 -10.26
CA THR A 165 -19.14 -2.70 -10.65
C THR A 165 -18.71 -3.92 -11.46
N VAL A 166 -19.66 -4.82 -11.74
CA VAL A 166 -19.45 -5.98 -12.64
C VAL A 166 -19.87 -5.59 -14.05
N ASP A 167 -21.02 -4.95 -14.21
CA ASP A 167 -21.56 -4.61 -15.53
C ASP A 167 -21.02 -3.27 -16.06
N TYR A 168 -20.56 -2.39 -15.16
CA TYR A 168 -20.09 -1.05 -15.53
C TYR A 168 -18.65 -0.83 -15.09
N ALA A 169 -17.79 -0.53 -16.07
CA ALA A 169 -16.38 -0.26 -15.87
C ALA A 169 -16.14 1.08 -15.16
N TRP A 170 -14.93 1.27 -14.61
CA TRP A 170 -14.57 2.50 -13.90
C TRP A 170 -14.46 3.72 -14.83
N THR A 171 -14.29 3.48 -16.13
CA THR A 171 -14.29 4.49 -17.19
C THR A 171 -15.70 4.97 -17.55
N ASP A 172 -16.75 4.30 -17.08
CA ASP A 172 -18.13 4.68 -17.37
C ASP A 172 -18.48 6.02 -16.70
N ALA A 173 -18.91 6.98 -17.52
CA ALA A 173 -19.21 8.33 -17.06
C ALA A 173 -20.41 8.39 -16.09
N THR A 174 -21.37 7.47 -16.25
CA THR A 174 -22.53 7.38 -15.36
C THR A 174 -22.10 6.88 -13.98
N GLN A 175 -21.19 5.90 -13.92
CA GLN A 175 -20.59 5.42 -12.68
C GLN A 175 -19.80 6.50 -11.95
N GLN A 176 -18.97 7.24 -12.68
CA GLN A 176 -18.23 8.37 -12.11
C GLN A 176 -19.17 9.44 -11.55
N LYS A 177 -20.26 9.74 -12.26
CA LYS A 177 -21.28 10.67 -11.76
C LYS A 177 -21.94 10.16 -10.48
N LYS A 178 -22.32 8.89 -10.41
CA LYS A 178 -22.93 8.30 -9.21
C LYS A 178 -22.01 8.38 -7.99
N VAL A 179 -20.71 8.13 -8.17
CA VAL A 179 -19.70 8.30 -7.10
C VAL A 179 -19.71 9.74 -6.56
N CYS A 180 -19.72 10.73 -7.45
CA CYS A 180 -19.82 12.14 -7.05
C CYS A 180 -21.14 12.46 -6.34
N ASP A 181 -22.27 12.03 -6.88
CA ASP A 181 -23.59 12.29 -6.31
C ASP A 181 -23.69 11.73 -4.88
N PHE A 182 -23.15 10.53 -4.66
CA PHE A 182 -23.05 9.94 -3.33
C PHE A 182 -22.14 10.75 -2.41
N ALA A 183 -20.91 11.07 -2.84
CA ALA A 183 -19.99 11.87 -2.03
C ALA A 183 -20.56 13.25 -1.65
N LEU A 184 -21.27 13.90 -2.57
CA LEU A 184 -21.96 15.18 -2.37
C LEU A 184 -23.12 15.10 -1.37
N SER A 185 -23.67 13.91 -1.12
CA SER A 185 -24.82 13.72 -0.22
C SER A 185 -24.44 13.49 1.24
N VAL A 186 -23.15 13.27 1.52
CA VAL A 186 -22.66 12.82 2.83
C VAL A 186 -22.57 13.98 3.82
N SER A 187 -22.11 15.14 3.36
CA SER A 187 -21.88 16.32 4.20
C SER A 187 -22.79 17.47 3.77
N SER A 188 -23.42 18.13 4.74
CA SER A 188 -24.23 19.33 4.49
C SER A 188 -23.41 20.52 3.99
N SER A 189 -22.09 20.52 4.22
CA SER A 189 -21.17 21.53 3.66
C SER A 189 -20.90 21.32 2.17
N SER A 190 -21.23 20.16 1.62
CA SER A 190 -21.09 19.90 0.18
C SER A 190 -22.13 20.70 -0.62
N SER A 191 -21.76 21.08 -1.84
CA SER A 191 -22.64 21.84 -2.74
C SER A 191 -22.89 21.07 -4.03
N LYS A 192 -24.13 20.64 -4.22
CA LYS A 192 -24.57 19.98 -5.47
C LYS A 192 -24.54 20.93 -6.67
N SER A 193 -24.78 22.22 -6.45
CA SER A 193 -24.82 23.23 -7.52
C SER A 193 -23.42 23.49 -8.12
N THR A 194 -22.41 23.60 -7.25
CA THR A 194 -21.01 23.81 -7.65
C THR A 194 -20.23 22.49 -7.76
N LYS A 195 -20.87 21.35 -7.47
CA LYS A 195 -20.29 20.00 -7.49
C LYS A 195 -19.07 19.86 -6.57
N VAL A 196 -19.06 20.59 -5.46
CA VAL A 196 -17.96 20.59 -4.48
C VAL A 196 -18.30 19.63 -3.35
N VAL A 197 -17.51 18.57 -3.19
CA VAL A 197 -17.55 17.70 -2.00
C VAL A 197 -16.68 18.35 -0.93
N ALA A 198 -17.27 18.68 0.21
CA ALA A 198 -16.61 19.37 1.33
C ALA A 198 -16.85 18.64 2.65
N ASP A 199 -15.89 18.74 3.56
CA ASP A 199 -15.92 18.15 4.90
C ASP A 199 -16.26 16.65 4.87
N THR A 200 -15.67 15.89 3.96
CA THR A 200 -15.93 14.44 3.81
C THR A 200 -14.60 13.70 3.73
N ILE A 201 -14.53 12.51 4.33
CA ILE A 201 -13.44 11.56 4.03
C ILE A 201 -13.99 10.52 3.04
N VAL A 202 -13.43 10.50 1.85
CA VAL A 202 -13.78 9.54 0.80
C VAL A 202 -12.80 8.38 0.88
N VAL A 203 -13.31 7.18 1.14
CA VAL A 203 -12.53 5.95 1.21
C VAL A 203 -12.89 5.07 0.02
N THR A 204 -11.88 4.67 -0.74
CA THR A 204 -12.07 3.84 -1.93
C THR A 204 -11.20 2.60 -1.86
N HIS A 205 -11.72 1.45 -2.28
CA HIS A 205 -10.93 0.25 -2.50
C HIS A 205 -10.91 -0.17 -3.97
N SER A 206 -9.73 -0.59 -4.46
CA SER A 206 -9.55 -1.20 -5.79
C SER A 206 -10.18 -0.34 -6.90
N MET A 207 -11.04 -0.93 -7.74
CA MET A 207 -11.71 -0.28 -8.88
C MET A 207 -12.38 1.07 -8.53
N SER A 208 -12.93 1.23 -7.32
CA SER A 208 -13.56 2.50 -6.95
C SER A 208 -12.59 3.67 -6.82
N GLY A 209 -11.31 3.41 -6.56
CA GLY A 209 -10.29 4.46 -6.58
C GLY A 209 -10.12 5.03 -7.98
N LEU A 210 -10.21 4.18 -9.02
CA LEU A 210 -10.22 4.63 -10.42
C LEU A 210 -11.50 5.39 -10.76
N MET A 211 -12.64 4.98 -10.20
CA MET A 211 -13.93 5.68 -10.40
C MET A 211 -13.89 7.10 -9.81
N VAL A 212 -13.36 7.28 -8.59
CA VAL A 212 -13.15 8.61 -7.99
C VAL A 212 -12.13 9.41 -8.81
N ALA A 213 -11.01 8.80 -9.21
CA ALA A 213 -10.01 9.46 -10.05
C ALA A 213 -10.61 9.97 -11.37
N GLY A 214 -11.36 9.12 -12.07
CA GLY A 214 -12.06 9.46 -13.31
C GLY A 214 -13.10 10.56 -13.12
N ALA A 215 -13.88 10.49 -12.04
CA ALA A 215 -14.85 11.52 -11.67
C ALA A 215 -14.19 12.90 -11.46
N LEU A 216 -13.05 12.96 -10.77
CA LEU A 216 -12.31 14.19 -10.55
C LEU A 216 -11.68 14.70 -11.86
N ALA A 217 -11.04 13.82 -12.63
CA ALA A 217 -10.40 14.16 -13.90
C ALA A 217 -11.41 14.68 -14.95
N ASN A 218 -12.61 14.12 -14.96
CA ASN A 218 -13.69 14.51 -15.87
C ASN A 218 -14.58 15.64 -15.31
N ALA A 219 -14.19 16.27 -14.20
CA ALA A 219 -14.94 17.35 -13.55
C ALA A 219 -16.41 16.99 -13.24
N ALA A 220 -16.70 15.72 -12.94
CA ALA A 220 -18.00 15.29 -12.45
C ALA A 220 -18.28 15.86 -11.05
N CYS A 221 -17.21 16.03 -10.26
CA CYS A 221 -17.17 16.80 -9.02
C CYS A 221 -15.74 17.23 -8.72
N ILE A 222 -15.57 18.09 -7.72
CA ILE A 222 -14.27 18.51 -7.20
C ILE A 222 -14.25 18.37 -5.68
N PHE A 223 -13.08 18.14 -5.11
CA PHE A 223 -12.89 18.08 -3.66
C PHE A 223 -12.45 19.43 -3.13
N ALA A 224 -13.14 19.91 -2.10
CA ALA A 224 -12.68 21.05 -1.31
C ALA A 224 -11.41 20.69 -0.53
N PHE A 225 -10.69 21.70 -0.05
CA PHE A 225 -9.53 21.51 0.82
C PHE A 225 -9.86 20.74 2.11
N SER A 226 -11.12 20.80 2.57
CA SER A 226 -11.58 20.08 3.75
C SER A 226 -12.00 18.62 3.48
N THR A 227 -11.85 18.15 2.25
CA THR A 227 -12.11 16.76 1.86
C THR A 227 -10.80 15.98 1.79
N THR A 228 -10.80 14.77 2.33
CA THR A 228 -9.63 13.86 2.27
C THR A 228 -10.01 12.61 1.49
N TRP A 229 -9.11 12.16 0.62
CA TRP A 229 -9.28 10.91 -0.12
C TRP A 229 -8.28 9.87 0.37
N VAL A 230 -8.79 8.77 0.91
CA VAL A 230 -8.02 7.57 1.28
C VAL A 230 -8.23 6.53 0.20
N SER A 231 -7.17 6.20 -0.53
CA SER A 231 -7.22 5.20 -1.60
C SER A 231 -6.52 3.91 -1.20
N MET A 232 -7.25 2.81 -1.20
CA MET A 232 -6.79 1.49 -0.77
C MET A 232 -6.63 0.59 -1.99
N SER A 233 -5.38 0.35 -2.37
CA SER A 233 -5.00 -0.54 -3.48
C SER A 233 -5.74 -0.30 -4.80
N PRO A 234 -5.92 0.95 -5.28
CA PRO A 234 -6.44 1.18 -6.62
C PRO A 234 -5.45 0.64 -7.67
N PRO A 235 -5.88 -0.14 -8.68
CA PRO A 235 -5.00 -0.60 -9.75
C PRO A 235 -4.73 0.52 -10.76
N MET A 236 -4.09 1.60 -10.30
CA MET A 236 -3.79 2.81 -11.09
C MET A 236 -2.94 2.52 -12.33
N GLY A 237 -2.08 1.51 -12.26
CA GLY A 237 -1.27 1.02 -13.38
C GLY A 237 -1.82 -0.23 -14.05
N GLY A 238 -3.05 -0.65 -13.75
CA GLY A 238 -3.61 -1.94 -14.17
C GLY A 238 -3.37 -3.06 -13.15
N SER A 239 -3.79 -4.27 -13.52
CA SER A 239 -3.69 -5.48 -12.72
C SER A 239 -3.30 -6.65 -13.61
N MET A 240 -2.14 -7.26 -13.36
CA MET A 240 -1.67 -8.43 -14.12
C MET A 240 -2.62 -9.63 -14.07
N SER A 241 -3.50 -9.70 -13.06
CA SER A 241 -4.50 -10.78 -12.98
C SER A 241 -5.63 -10.62 -13.99
N SER A 242 -5.79 -9.42 -14.58
CA SER A 242 -6.85 -9.10 -15.54
C SER A 242 -6.34 -9.09 -16.98
N ASP A 243 -5.02 -9.02 -17.18
CA ASP A 243 -4.33 -9.07 -18.48
C ASP A 243 -4.14 -10.53 -18.94
#